data_AF-A0A354BNS3-F1
#
_entry.id   AF-A0A354BNS3-F1
#
_cell.length_a   1.000
_cell.length_b   1.000
_cell.length_c   1.000
_cell.angle_alpha   90.00
_cell.angle_beta   90.00
_cell.angle_gamma   90.00
#
_symmetry.space_group_name_H-M   'P 1'
#
loop_
_entity.id
_entity.type
_entity.pdbx_description
1 polymer ?
#
loop_
_entity_poly.entity_id
_entity_poly.type
_entity_poly.pdbx_seq_one_letter_code
_entity_poly.pdbx_strand_id
1 'polypeptide(L)'
;MPRSVPEADFLVIGSGVAGLRAALELCRVGRVIMLTKGHPLQSNSIFAQGGVAVALSEEDDVAIHLTDTVKAGHGLCRREAVRVLVEEGPDRIQELIKWGAKFDKAGGKFAFTREAAHSRNRILRARGDATGNEMVRALMAQAVRQQRIARLDYHFTVDLVVEGGRCCGAVVLDENSGEQFIIPAKAVVLSTGGAGQVFARTTNPPNATGDGMAMAFRAGAELQDMEFVQFHPTSLYLPSSPPFLLSEAMRGEGGQLRNNKGESFMTRYHPLGVLAPR
;
A
#
# COMPACT_ATOMS: atom_id res chain seq x y z
N MET A 1 -18.77 -30.16 15.33
CA MET A 1 -19.71 -29.05 15.59
C MET A 1 -19.34 -27.93 14.63
N PRO A 2 -20.28 -27.31 13.90
CA PRO A 2 -19.93 -26.19 13.05
C PRO A 2 -19.32 -25.10 13.93
N ARG A 3 -18.12 -24.61 13.57
CA ARG A 3 -17.48 -23.49 14.26
C ARG A 3 -18.47 -22.33 14.26
N SER A 4 -18.69 -21.69 15.42
CA SER A 4 -19.53 -20.49 15.47
C SER A 4 -18.90 -19.42 14.57
N VAL A 5 -19.62 -18.98 13.53
CA VAL A 5 -19.18 -17.90 12.66
C VAL A 5 -18.92 -16.67 13.53
N PRO A 6 -17.72 -16.07 13.47
CA PRO A 6 -17.40 -14.92 14.31
C PRO A 6 -18.27 -13.71 13.97
N GLU A 7 -18.84 -13.06 15.00
CA GLU A 7 -19.68 -11.87 14.82
C GLU A 7 -18.83 -10.65 14.43
N ALA A 8 -19.21 -9.96 13.35
CA ALA A 8 -18.60 -8.71 12.90
C ALA A 8 -19.63 -7.61 12.64
N ASP A 9 -19.32 -6.39 13.06
CA ASP A 9 -19.97 -5.20 12.51
C ASP A 9 -19.33 -4.82 11.18
N PHE A 10 -18.00 -4.93 11.10
CA PHE A 10 -17.19 -4.56 9.94
C PHE A 10 -16.27 -5.69 9.51
N LEU A 11 -16.20 -5.93 8.20
CA LEU A 11 -15.24 -6.84 7.60
C LEU A 11 -14.18 -6.05 6.83
N VAL A 12 -12.91 -6.24 7.15
CA VAL A 12 -11.78 -5.63 6.43
C VAL A 12 -11.02 -6.74 5.72
N ILE A 13 -10.94 -6.66 4.40
CA ILE A 13 -10.35 -7.70 3.57
C ILE A 13 -8.98 -7.21 3.10
N GLY A 14 -7.93 -7.82 3.63
CA GLY A 14 -6.54 -7.38 3.50
C GLY A 14 -5.99 -6.77 4.81
N SER A 15 -4.72 -7.08 5.10
CA SER A 15 -4.02 -6.64 6.32
C SER A 15 -2.74 -5.85 6.03
N GLY A 16 -2.68 -5.19 4.87
CA GLY A 16 -1.68 -4.15 4.61
C GLY A 16 -1.93 -2.88 5.42
N VAL A 17 -1.15 -1.83 5.13
CA VAL A 17 -1.27 -0.52 5.83
C VAL A 17 -2.71 0.01 5.80
N ALA A 18 -3.39 -0.06 4.65
CA ALA A 18 -4.76 0.41 4.49
C ALA A 18 -5.75 -0.37 5.38
N GLY A 19 -5.69 -1.71 5.35
CA GLY A 19 -6.59 -2.56 6.15
C GLY A 19 -6.37 -2.40 7.66
N LEU A 20 -5.11 -2.36 8.10
CA LEU A 20 -4.79 -2.13 9.51
C LEU A 20 -5.25 -0.75 9.99
N ARG A 21 -5.04 0.29 9.18
CA ARG A 21 -5.49 1.65 9.51
C ARG A 21 -7.02 1.73 9.58
N ALA A 22 -7.72 1.14 8.61
CA ALA A 22 -9.18 1.09 8.60
C ALA A 22 -9.73 0.35 9.83
N ALA A 23 -9.14 -0.80 10.16
CA ALA A 23 -9.55 -1.58 11.33
C ALA A 23 -9.38 -0.82 12.65
N LEU A 24 -8.29 -0.07 12.81
CA LEU A 24 -8.03 0.75 14.00
C LEU A 24 -9.05 1.88 14.20
N GLU A 25 -9.58 2.44 13.11
CA GLU A 25 -10.65 3.45 13.22
C GLU A 25 -12.03 2.80 13.43
N LEU A 26 -12.35 1.74 12.67
CA LEU A 26 -13.64 1.04 12.77
C LEU A 26 -13.83 0.36 14.13
N CYS A 27 -12.74 -0.12 14.74
CA CYS A 27 -12.83 -0.76 16.06
C CYS A 27 -13.23 0.20 17.17
N ARG A 28 -13.24 1.52 16.93
CA ARG A 28 -13.72 2.51 17.89
C ARG A 28 -15.24 2.46 18.05
N VAL A 29 -15.96 2.02 17.01
CA VAL A 29 -17.43 2.05 16.92
C VAL A 29 -18.07 0.66 16.75
N GLY A 30 -17.31 -0.40 16.48
CA GLY A 30 -17.86 -1.75 16.37
C GLY A 30 -16.79 -2.85 16.37
N ARG A 31 -17.22 -4.11 16.21
CA ARG A 31 -16.32 -5.26 16.08
C ARG A 31 -15.85 -5.41 14.64
N VAL A 32 -14.55 -5.61 14.47
CA VAL A 32 -13.89 -5.73 13.17
C VAL A 32 -13.32 -7.14 13.04
N ILE A 33 -13.64 -7.80 11.94
CA ILE A 33 -12.90 -8.98 11.48
C ILE A 33 -12.00 -8.56 10.32
N MET A 34 -10.71 -8.86 10.43
CA MET A 34 -9.73 -8.67 9.37
C MET A 34 -9.41 -10.02 8.73
N LEU A 35 -9.63 -10.15 7.42
CA LEU A 35 -9.29 -11.34 6.66
C LEU A 35 -7.96 -11.14 5.93
N THR A 36 -7.09 -12.14 6.01
CA THR A 36 -5.82 -12.16 5.27
C THR A 36 -5.67 -13.48 4.54
N LYS A 37 -5.54 -13.38 3.22
CA LYS A 37 -5.09 -14.46 2.35
C LYS A 37 -3.64 -14.80 2.66
N GLY A 38 -3.36 -16.08 2.87
CA GLY A 38 -2.03 -16.61 3.12
C GLY A 38 -1.35 -16.00 4.33
N HIS A 39 -0.02 -15.96 4.28
CA HIS A 39 0.79 -15.50 5.41
C HIS A 39 0.77 -13.96 5.52
N PRO A 40 0.52 -13.38 6.70
CA PRO A 40 0.39 -11.92 6.87
C PRO A 40 1.65 -11.12 6.51
N LEU A 41 2.83 -11.76 6.58
CA LEU A 41 4.09 -11.13 6.15
C LEU A 41 4.27 -11.03 4.62
N GLN A 42 3.32 -11.54 3.81
CA GLN A 42 3.39 -11.46 2.36
C GLN A 42 2.67 -10.24 1.77
N SER A 43 2.20 -9.29 2.60
CA SER A 43 1.58 -8.05 2.10
C SER A 43 2.59 -7.17 1.37
N ASN A 44 2.22 -6.63 0.21
CA ASN A 44 3.02 -5.62 -0.54
C ASN A 44 3.53 -4.49 0.35
N SER A 45 2.73 -4.06 1.33
CA SER A 45 3.11 -2.98 2.23
C SER A 45 4.40 -3.27 2.99
N ILE A 46 4.73 -4.54 3.28
CA ILE A 46 5.95 -4.91 4.02
C ILE A 46 7.20 -4.73 3.15
N PHE A 47 7.07 -4.89 1.83
CA PHE A 47 8.17 -4.80 0.87
C PHE A 47 8.43 -3.38 0.36
N ALA A 48 7.67 -2.38 0.82
CA ALA A 48 7.87 -1.00 0.40
C ALA A 48 9.17 -0.43 0.98
N GLN A 49 10.09 -0.04 0.08
CA GLN A 49 11.44 0.37 0.45
C GLN A 49 11.57 1.88 0.64
N GLY A 50 11.33 2.62 -0.44
CA GLY A 50 11.66 4.03 -0.62
C GLY A 50 11.32 4.92 0.57
N GLY A 51 10.03 5.16 0.79
CA GLY A 51 9.55 5.90 1.94
C GLY A 51 8.09 6.31 1.79
N VAL A 52 7.66 7.22 2.66
CA VAL A 52 6.34 7.85 2.57
C VAL A 52 6.50 9.35 2.31
N ALA A 53 5.86 9.85 1.26
CA ALA A 53 5.89 11.26 0.93
C ALA A 53 5.03 12.06 1.92
N VAL A 54 5.64 13.00 2.64
CA VAL A 54 4.94 13.82 3.62
C VAL A 54 5.60 15.19 3.77
N ALA A 55 4.81 16.27 3.73
CA ALA A 55 5.29 17.63 3.90
C ALA A 55 5.48 17.94 5.40
N LEU A 56 6.58 17.44 5.98
CA LEU A 56 6.98 17.67 7.37
C LEU A 56 8.29 18.44 7.53
N SER A 57 9.01 18.69 6.43
CA SER A 57 10.27 19.44 6.49
C SER A 57 10.01 20.95 6.51
N GLU A 58 10.95 21.71 7.10
CA GLU A 58 10.85 23.17 7.21
C GLU A 58 10.87 23.88 5.83
N GLU A 59 11.38 23.21 4.80
CA GLU A 59 11.54 23.73 3.43
C GLU A 59 10.44 23.28 2.46
N ASP A 60 9.39 22.64 2.99
CA ASP A 60 8.33 22.02 2.23
C ASP A 60 6.95 22.39 2.78
N ASP A 61 5.94 22.32 1.93
CA ASP A 61 4.56 22.57 2.30
C ASP A 61 3.59 21.68 1.51
N VAL A 62 2.36 21.65 2.00
CA VAL A 62 1.26 20.86 1.44
C VAL A 62 0.88 21.30 0.02
N ALA A 63 0.97 22.60 -0.29
CA ALA A 63 0.60 23.14 -1.59
C ALA A 63 1.61 22.73 -2.68
N ILE A 64 2.90 22.69 -2.34
CA ILE A 64 3.94 22.15 -3.22
C ILE A 64 3.71 20.65 -3.42
N HIS A 65 3.38 19.89 -2.38
CA HIS A 65 3.06 18.46 -2.51
C HIS A 65 1.89 18.25 -3.47
N LEU A 66 0.79 18.99 -3.27
CA LEU A 66 -0.39 18.95 -4.11
C LEU A 66 -0.04 19.20 -5.58
N THR A 67 0.78 20.21 -5.83
CA THR A 67 1.21 20.60 -7.17
C THR A 67 2.04 19.51 -7.84
N ASP A 68 3.02 18.95 -7.12
CA ASP A 68 3.86 17.84 -7.60
C ASP A 68 2.99 16.63 -7.97
N THR A 69 2.05 16.23 -7.10
CA THR A 69 1.18 15.07 -7.32
C THR A 69 0.21 15.28 -8.50
N VAL A 70 -0.46 16.43 -8.58
CA VAL A 70 -1.38 16.73 -9.69
C VAL A 70 -0.64 16.80 -11.03
N LYS A 71 0.58 17.37 -11.03
CA LYS A 71 1.43 17.41 -12.22
C LYS A 71 1.85 16.00 -12.66
N ALA A 72 2.27 15.17 -11.73
CA ALA A 72 2.66 13.78 -12.00
C ALA A 72 1.49 12.92 -12.50
N GLY A 73 0.27 13.25 -12.12
CA GLY A 73 -0.94 12.57 -12.60
C GLY A 73 -1.42 12.98 -13.99
N HIS A 74 -0.70 13.86 -14.70
CA HIS A 74 -1.01 14.25 -16.08
C HIS A 74 -2.47 14.70 -16.33
N GLY A 75 -3.08 15.35 -15.33
CA GLY A 75 -4.46 15.86 -15.42
C GLY A 75 -5.56 14.82 -15.12
N LEU A 76 -5.19 13.58 -14.79
CA LEU A 76 -6.13 12.50 -14.49
C LEU A 76 -6.46 12.37 -12.99
N CYS A 77 -5.72 13.06 -12.12
CA CYS A 77 -6.00 13.04 -10.69
C CYS A 77 -7.34 13.69 -10.35
N ARG A 78 -8.12 13.02 -9.49
CA ARG A 78 -9.20 13.67 -8.74
C ARG A 78 -8.59 14.57 -7.67
N ARG A 79 -8.64 15.88 -7.88
CA ARG A 79 -7.90 16.86 -7.07
C ARG A 79 -8.31 16.87 -5.60
N GLU A 80 -9.56 16.57 -5.30
CA GLU A 80 -10.11 16.47 -3.94
C GLU A 80 -9.46 15.31 -3.18
N ALA A 81 -9.28 14.16 -3.83
CA ALA A 81 -8.61 13.01 -3.22
C ALA A 81 -7.12 13.28 -2.98
N VAL A 82 -6.45 13.94 -3.93
CA VAL A 82 -5.05 14.37 -3.74
C VAL A 82 -4.95 15.35 -2.57
N ARG A 83 -5.89 16.27 -2.43
CA ARG A 83 -5.93 17.23 -1.32
C ARG A 83 -5.99 16.53 0.03
N VAL A 84 -6.92 15.58 0.20
CA VAL A 84 -7.02 14.76 1.43
C VAL A 84 -5.69 14.05 1.71
N LEU A 85 -5.07 13.43 0.70
CA LEU A 85 -3.79 12.75 0.84
C LEU A 85 -2.69 13.67 1.40
N VAL A 86 -2.54 14.87 0.83
CA VAL A 86 -1.43 15.76 1.18
C VAL A 86 -1.68 16.59 2.44
N GLU A 87 -2.93 16.98 2.72
CA GLU A 87 -3.32 17.76 3.89
C GLU A 87 -3.33 16.89 5.16
N GLU A 88 -3.87 15.66 5.09
CA GLU A 88 -3.95 14.78 6.26
C GLU A 88 -2.64 14.00 6.52
N GLY A 89 -1.79 13.87 5.50
CA GLY A 89 -0.54 13.11 5.55
C GLY A 89 0.34 13.43 6.76
N PRO A 90 0.68 14.72 7.02
CA PRO A 90 1.47 15.11 8.19
C PRO A 90 0.92 14.58 9.52
N ASP A 91 -0.38 14.75 9.77
CA ASP A 91 -1.03 14.29 10.99
C ASP A 91 -1.03 12.77 11.11
N ARG A 92 -1.27 12.05 10.00
CA ARG A 92 -1.21 10.58 9.99
C ARG A 92 0.19 10.05 10.29
N ILE A 93 1.23 10.71 9.79
CA ILE A 93 2.62 10.34 10.12
C ILE A 93 2.95 10.63 11.58
N GLN A 94 2.53 11.78 12.11
CA GLN A 94 2.70 12.09 13.54
C GLN A 94 1.97 11.09 14.44
N GLU A 95 0.78 10.64 14.04
CA GLU A 95 0.06 9.58 14.74
C GLU A 95 0.81 8.24 14.72
N LEU A 96 1.35 7.83 13.57
CA LEU A 96 2.19 6.64 13.48
C LEU A 96 3.43 6.73 14.38
N ILE A 97 4.09 7.89 14.44
CA ILE A 97 5.22 8.14 15.34
C ILE A 97 4.79 7.96 16.81
N LYS A 98 3.64 8.54 17.20
CA LYS A 98 3.08 8.37 18.55
C LYS A 98 2.76 6.90 18.86
N TRP A 99 2.36 6.14 17.85
CA TRP A 99 2.14 4.68 17.95
C TRP A 99 3.43 3.86 17.96
N GLY A 100 4.58 4.51 17.85
CA GLY A 100 5.90 3.92 18.00
C GLY A 100 6.60 3.61 16.68
N ALA A 101 6.14 4.15 15.55
CA ALA A 101 6.89 4.09 14.29
C ALA A 101 8.20 4.89 14.41
N LYS A 102 9.30 4.30 13.95
CA LYS A 102 10.65 4.85 14.03
C LYS A 102 11.14 5.22 12.64
N PHE A 103 11.10 6.50 12.32
CA PHE A 103 11.68 7.05 11.09
C PHE A 103 13.12 7.52 11.31
N ASP A 104 13.89 7.50 10.24
CA ASP A 104 15.31 7.83 10.26
C ASP A 104 15.53 9.31 10.59
N LYS A 105 16.61 9.57 11.34
CA LYS A 105 16.98 10.92 11.78
C LYS A 105 18.46 11.20 11.48
N ALA A 106 18.75 12.42 11.08
CA ALA A 106 20.10 12.97 10.92
C ALA A 106 20.21 14.23 11.78
N GLY A 107 21.20 14.28 12.69
CA GLY A 107 21.37 15.43 13.59
C GLY A 107 20.16 15.70 14.50
N GLY A 108 19.38 14.67 14.84
CA GLY A 108 18.17 14.78 15.68
C GLY A 108 16.89 15.20 14.94
N LYS A 109 16.99 15.65 13.67
CA LYS A 109 15.85 15.95 12.79
C LYS A 109 15.52 14.75 11.90
N PHE A 110 14.30 14.66 11.38
CA PHE A 110 13.93 13.61 10.41
C PHE A 110 14.77 13.71 9.13
N ALA A 111 15.23 12.57 8.65
CA ALA A 111 15.98 12.47 7.40
C ALA A 111 15.01 12.25 6.24
N PHE A 112 15.01 13.16 5.28
CA PHE A 112 14.18 13.09 4.08
C PHE A 112 15.03 12.87 2.84
N THR A 113 14.49 12.13 1.88
CA THR A 113 15.05 12.01 0.53
C THR A 113 14.07 12.51 -0.51
N ARG A 114 14.44 12.37 -1.79
CA ARG A 114 13.64 12.76 -2.94
C ARG A 114 13.58 11.62 -3.94
N GLU A 115 12.36 11.30 -4.34
CA GLU A 115 12.04 10.39 -5.45
C GLU A 115 11.59 11.20 -6.67
N ALA A 116 11.34 10.53 -7.80
CA ALA A 116 10.93 11.18 -9.04
C ALA A 116 9.63 11.98 -8.86
N ALA A 117 9.44 12.98 -9.71
CA ALA A 117 8.30 13.89 -9.72
C ALA A 117 8.13 14.81 -8.48
N HIS A 118 8.91 14.66 -7.41
CA HIS A 118 8.91 15.59 -6.28
C HIS A 118 9.90 16.74 -6.47
N SER A 119 9.48 17.97 -6.15
CA SER A 119 10.30 19.17 -6.20
C SER A 119 11.02 19.50 -4.87
N ARG A 120 10.71 18.76 -3.79
CA ARG A 120 11.29 18.89 -2.44
C ARG A 120 11.67 17.53 -1.85
N ASN A 121 12.58 17.56 -0.88
CA ASN A 121 12.94 16.38 -0.10
C ASN A 121 11.84 16.12 0.94
N ARG A 122 10.95 15.18 0.64
CA ARG A 122 9.74 14.89 1.44
C ARG A 122 9.50 13.41 1.68
N ILE A 123 10.38 12.54 1.19
CA ILE A 123 10.26 11.10 1.35
C ILE A 123 10.86 10.72 2.71
N LEU A 124 10.00 10.45 3.68
CA LEU A 124 10.40 10.02 5.01
C LEU A 124 10.69 8.53 5.00
N ARG A 125 11.87 8.14 5.46
CA ARG A 125 12.35 6.75 5.46
C ARG A 125 12.39 6.16 6.85
N ALA A 126 12.36 4.83 6.93
CA ALA A 126 12.69 4.11 8.15
C ALA A 126 13.62 2.94 7.86
N ARG A 127 14.61 2.77 8.75
CA ARG A 127 15.60 1.68 8.72
C ARG A 127 16.36 1.62 7.40
N GLY A 128 16.67 2.78 6.81
CA GLY A 128 17.34 2.91 5.52
C GLY A 128 16.36 2.75 4.35
N ASP A 129 15.85 1.54 4.13
CA ASP A 129 15.04 1.17 2.97
C ASP A 129 13.94 0.16 3.31
N ALA A 130 13.41 0.18 4.55
CA ALA A 130 12.36 -0.74 5.01
C ALA A 130 11.16 0.00 5.60
N THR A 131 10.80 1.13 4.98
CA THR A 131 9.74 2.02 5.50
C THR A 131 8.39 1.33 5.64
N GLY A 132 8.02 0.52 4.64
CA GLY A 132 6.79 -0.24 4.66
C GLY A 132 6.71 -1.24 5.82
N ASN A 133 7.79 -1.98 6.06
CA ASN A 133 7.91 -2.90 7.19
C ASN A 133 7.69 -2.19 8.53
N GLU A 134 8.31 -1.03 8.72
CA GLU A 134 8.18 -0.26 9.96
C GLU A 134 6.76 0.26 10.19
N MET A 135 6.09 0.75 9.14
CA MET A 135 4.70 1.20 9.22
C MET A 135 3.75 0.05 9.57
N VAL A 136 3.88 -1.09 8.88
CA VAL A 136 3.07 -2.29 9.18
C VAL A 136 3.32 -2.79 10.60
N ARG A 137 4.58 -2.80 11.06
CA ARG A 137 4.93 -3.19 12.42
C ARG A 137 4.25 -2.31 13.46
N ALA A 138 4.29 -0.98 13.29
CA ALA A 138 3.67 -0.03 14.23
C ALA A 138 2.14 -0.18 14.26
N LEU A 139 1.51 -0.27 13.09
CA LEU A 139 0.07 -0.48 12.96
C LEU A 139 -0.39 -1.81 13.55
N MET A 140 0.32 -2.90 13.25
CA MET A 140 0.03 -4.22 13.79
C MET A 140 0.14 -4.23 15.32
N ALA A 141 1.16 -3.58 15.89
CA ALA A 141 1.34 -3.48 17.33
C ALA A 141 0.18 -2.74 18.02
N GLN A 142 -0.48 -1.80 17.33
CA GLN A 142 -1.71 -1.18 17.82
C GLN A 142 -2.92 -2.10 17.65
N ALA A 143 -3.06 -2.75 16.49
CA ALA A 143 -4.21 -3.60 16.18
C ALA A 143 -4.34 -4.78 17.15
N VAL A 144 -3.23 -5.46 17.48
CA VAL A 144 -3.23 -6.61 18.42
C VAL A 144 -3.63 -6.24 19.86
N ARG A 145 -3.58 -4.95 20.21
CA ARG A 145 -4.02 -4.46 21.53
C ARG A 145 -5.52 -4.21 21.60
N GLN A 146 -6.20 -4.21 20.45
CA GLN A 146 -7.64 -3.92 20.38
C GLN A 146 -8.45 -5.21 20.48
N GLN A 147 -9.18 -5.39 21.58
CA GLN A 147 -10.07 -6.55 21.76
C GLN A 147 -11.22 -6.60 20.73
N ARG A 148 -11.55 -5.46 20.11
CA ARG A 148 -12.58 -5.36 19.07
C ARG A 148 -12.07 -5.69 17.67
N ILE A 149 -10.79 -6.02 17.50
CA ILE A 149 -10.22 -6.46 16.22
C ILE A 149 -9.86 -7.93 16.33
N ALA A 150 -10.53 -8.77 15.53
CA ALA A 150 -10.14 -10.16 15.33
C ALA A 150 -9.46 -10.29 13.95
N ARG A 151 -8.28 -10.89 13.90
CA ARG A 151 -7.59 -11.17 12.63
C ARG A 151 -7.63 -12.66 12.34
N LEU A 152 -8.08 -12.98 11.14
CA LEU A 152 -8.11 -14.34 10.60
C LEU A 152 -7.08 -14.42 9.47
N ASP A 153 -5.91 -14.94 9.80
CA ASP A 153 -4.86 -15.25 8.82
C ASP A 153 -5.20 -16.56 8.08
N TYR A 154 -4.68 -16.76 6.88
CA TYR A 154 -5.00 -17.92 6.04
C TYR A 154 -6.50 -18.07 5.72
N HIS A 155 -7.18 -16.93 5.53
CA HIS A 155 -8.59 -16.88 5.18
C HIS A 155 -8.75 -16.12 3.86
N PHE A 156 -8.93 -16.88 2.78
CA PHE A 156 -9.13 -16.34 1.44
C PHE A 156 -10.58 -15.89 1.27
N THR A 157 -10.81 -14.68 0.76
CA THR A 157 -12.17 -14.24 0.42
C THR A 157 -12.48 -14.66 -1.01
N VAL A 158 -13.50 -15.51 -1.16
CA VAL A 158 -13.95 -16.04 -2.45
C VAL A 158 -14.79 -15.01 -3.20
N ASP A 159 -15.81 -14.47 -2.53
CA ASP A 159 -16.68 -13.45 -3.13
C ASP A 159 -17.39 -12.60 -2.07
N LEU A 160 -18.00 -11.50 -2.51
CA LEU A 160 -18.87 -10.67 -1.68
C LEU A 160 -20.29 -11.22 -1.64
N VAL A 161 -20.94 -11.13 -0.49
CA VAL A 161 -22.37 -11.39 -0.38
C VAL A 161 -23.11 -10.08 -0.62
N VAL A 162 -23.98 -10.05 -1.63
CA VAL A 162 -24.74 -8.86 -2.03
C VAL A 162 -26.24 -9.19 -2.03
N GLU A 163 -27.01 -8.38 -1.33
CA GLU A 163 -28.47 -8.47 -1.27
C GLU A 163 -29.08 -7.11 -1.56
N GLY A 164 -30.00 -7.04 -2.53
CA GLY A 164 -30.65 -5.78 -2.91
C GLY A 164 -29.67 -4.67 -3.36
N GLY A 165 -28.54 -5.05 -3.98
CA GLY A 165 -27.48 -4.11 -4.39
C GLY A 165 -26.58 -3.62 -3.26
N ARG A 166 -26.74 -4.15 -2.03
CA ARG A 166 -25.93 -3.80 -0.87
C ARG A 166 -25.06 -4.98 -0.45
N CYS A 167 -23.76 -4.74 -0.26
CA CYS A 167 -22.86 -5.74 0.30
C CYS A 167 -23.18 -5.97 1.79
N CYS A 168 -23.41 -7.22 2.18
CA CYS A 168 -23.81 -7.65 3.52
C CYS A 168 -22.85 -8.67 4.16
N GLY A 169 -21.69 -8.91 3.55
CA GLY A 169 -20.69 -9.82 4.07
C GLY A 169 -19.79 -10.36 2.97
N ALA A 170 -19.09 -11.46 3.26
CA ALA A 170 -18.28 -12.16 2.29
C ALA A 170 -18.29 -13.67 2.51
N VAL A 171 -18.06 -14.40 1.43
CA VAL A 171 -17.81 -15.84 1.43
C VAL A 171 -16.32 -16.06 1.61
N VAL A 172 -15.95 -16.83 2.63
CA VAL A 172 -14.58 -17.00 3.10
C VAL A 172 -14.20 -18.48 3.09
N LEU A 173 -12.99 -18.77 2.63
CA LEU A 173 -12.37 -20.09 2.68
C LEU A 173 -11.25 -20.07 3.73
N ASP A 174 -11.34 -20.91 4.75
CA ASP A 174 -10.21 -21.20 5.65
C ASP A 174 -9.23 -22.11 4.89
N GLU A 175 -8.07 -21.57 4.53
CA GLU A 175 -7.07 -22.26 3.72
C GLU A 175 -6.44 -23.46 4.45
N ASN A 176 -6.55 -23.53 5.78
CA ASN A 176 -6.00 -24.66 6.55
C ASN A 176 -6.95 -25.85 6.58
N SER A 177 -8.25 -25.61 6.70
CA SER A 177 -9.27 -26.66 6.81
C SER A 177 -9.94 -26.98 5.47
N GLY A 178 -9.90 -26.06 4.50
CA GLY A 178 -10.67 -26.13 3.26
C GLY A 178 -12.15 -25.82 3.45
N GLU A 179 -12.58 -25.42 4.64
CA GLU A 179 -13.98 -25.11 4.94
C GLU A 179 -14.35 -23.72 4.38
N GLN A 180 -15.51 -23.65 3.73
CA GLN A 180 -16.08 -22.40 3.24
C GLN A 180 -17.27 -22.00 4.09
N PHE A 181 -17.32 -20.73 4.51
CA PHE A 181 -18.40 -20.17 5.31
C PHE A 181 -18.65 -18.70 4.99
N ILE A 182 -19.78 -18.18 5.42
CA ILE A 182 -20.15 -16.77 5.22
C ILE A 182 -19.86 -16.00 6.51
N ILE A 183 -19.24 -14.83 6.38
CA ILE A 183 -19.14 -13.85 7.47
C ILE A 183 -20.08 -12.68 7.14
N PRO A 184 -21.23 -12.56 7.83
CA PRO A 184 -22.09 -11.39 7.72
C PRO A 184 -21.40 -10.14 8.30
N ALA A 185 -21.60 -8.99 7.67
CA ALA A 185 -21.12 -7.70 8.16
C ALA A 185 -22.01 -6.54 7.70
N LYS A 186 -22.07 -5.47 8.50
CA LYS A 186 -22.83 -4.27 8.14
C LYS A 186 -22.12 -3.43 7.07
N ALA A 187 -20.81 -3.53 6.97
CA ALA A 187 -20.01 -2.97 5.88
C ALA A 187 -18.73 -3.78 5.66
N VAL A 188 -18.26 -3.79 4.42
CA VAL A 188 -17.04 -4.49 3.98
C VAL A 188 -16.08 -3.47 3.36
N VAL A 189 -14.82 -3.51 3.78
CA VAL A 189 -13.73 -2.68 3.25
C VAL A 189 -12.75 -3.55 2.49
N LEU A 190 -12.54 -3.24 1.20
CA LEU A 190 -11.53 -3.91 0.38
C LEU A 190 -10.20 -3.18 0.45
N SER A 191 -9.18 -3.88 0.93
CA SER A 191 -7.80 -3.39 1.07
C SER A 191 -6.80 -4.47 0.62
N THR A 192 -7.14 -5.16 -0.46
CA THR A 192 -6.53 -6.43 -0.92
C THR A 192 -5.21 -6.26 -1.68
N GLY A 193 -4.73 -5.03 -1.88
CA GLY A 193 -3.59 -4.76 -2.75
C GLY A 193 -3.93 -4.78 -4.24
N GLY A 194 -2.91 -4.83 -5.08
CA GLY A 194 -3.04 -4.74 -6.54
C GLY A 194 -3.07 -6.08 -7.28
N ALA A 195 -2.98 -6.01 -8.60
CA ALA A 195 -3.03 -7.14 -9.54
C ALA A 195 -1.70 -7.38 -10.27
N GLY A 196 -0.56 -7.13 -9.62
CA GLY A 196 0.75 -7.20 -10.27
C GLY A 196 1.12 -8.56 -10.87
N GLN A 197 0.49 -9.65 -10.42
CA GLN A 197 0.72 -11.02 -10.90
C GLN A 197 0.06 -11.32 -12.27
N VAL A 198 -0.70 -10.39 -12.85
CA VAL A 198 -1.16 -10.54 -14.25
C VAL A 198 -0.01 -10.39 -15.26
N PHE A 199 1.13 -9.83 -14.84
CA PHE A 199 2.32 -9.65 -15.66
C PHE A 199 3.38 -10.71 -15.35
N ALA A 200 3.97 -11.28 -16.40
CA ALA A 200 5.01 -12.32 -16.29
C ALA A 200 6.25 -11.87 -15.50
N ARG A 201 6.55 -10.57 -15.47
CA ARG A 201 7.62 -9.98 -14.64
C ARG A 201 7.04 -8.89 -13.77
N THR A 202 7.18 -9.05 -12.46
CA THR A 202 6.60 -8.13 -11.48
C THR A 202 7.47 -8.13 -10.23
N THR A 203 7.60 -6.96 -9.59
CA THR A 203 8.23 -6.84 -8.25
C THR A 203 7.25 -7.13 -7.13
N ASN A 204 5.99 -7.42 -7.46
CA ASN A 204 4.96 -7.72 -6.50
C ASN A 204 5.11 -9.15 -5.96
N PRO A 205 4.74 -9.40 -4.69
CA PRO A 205 4.69 -10.74 -4.15
C PRO A 205 3.66 -11.63 -4.88
N PRO A 206 3.77 -12.97 -4.77
CA PRO A 206 2.89 -13.92 -5.45
C PRO A 206 1.39 -13.79 -5.12
N ASN A 207 1.04 -13.13 -4.01
CA ASN A 207 -0.34 -12.95 -3.57
C ASN A 207 -1.02 -11.68 -4.14
N ALA A 208 -0.31 -10.82 -4.88
CA ALA A 208 -0.87 -9.62 -5.52
C ALA A 208 -1.61 -9.96 -6.82
N THR A 209 -2.71 -10.68 -6.72
CA THR A 209 -3.44 -11.29 -7.84
C THR A 209 -4.74 -10.58 -8.22
N GLY A 210 -5.03 -9.42 -7.62
CA GLY A 210 -6.22 -8.63 -7.99
C GLY A 210 -7.55 -9.18 -7.46
N ASP A 211 -7.52 -10.03 -6.43
CA ASP A 211 -8.71 -10.73 -5.91
C ASP A 211 -9.84 -9.75 -5.55
N GLY A 212 -9.50 -8.66 -4.83
CA GLY A 212 -10.45 -7.61 -4.44
C GLY A 212 -11.08 -6.87 -5.62
N MET A 213 -10.30 -6.61 -6.68
CA MET A 213 -10.82 -5.99 -7.90
C MET A 213 -11.83 -6.93 -8.57
N ALA A 214 -11.46 -8.22 -8.69
CA ALA A 214 -12.31 -9.21 -9.33
C ALA A 214 -13.63 -9.45 -8.58
N MET A 215 -13.60 -9.57 -7.25
CA MET A 215 -14.81 -9.73 -6.44
C MET A 215 -15.66 -8.46 -6.40
N ALA A 216 -15.06 -7.27 -6.37
CA ALA A 216 -15.82 -6.02 -6.49
C ALA A 216 -16.55 -5.93 -7.84
N PHE A 217 -15.87 -6.28 -8.93
CA PHE A 217 -16.47 -6.29 -10.27
C PHE A 217 -17.62 -7.30 -10.37
N ARG A 218 -17.45 -8.53 -9.87
CA ARG A 218 -18.53 -9.54 -9.82
C ARG A 218 -19.71 -9.10 -8.96
N ALA A 219 -19.46 -8.33 -7.91
CA ALA A 219 -20.48 -7.73 -7.06
C ALA A 219 -21.21 -6.54 -7.72
N GLY A 220 -20.84 -6.14 -8.94
CA GLY A 220 -21.46 -5.05 -9.70
C GLY A 220 -20.81 -3.68 -9.51
N ALA A 221 -19.65 -3.59 -8.86
CA ALA A 221 -18.90 -2.34 -8.79
C ALA A 221 -18.18 -2.05 -10.11
N GLU A 222 -18.10 -0.77 -10.47
CA GLU A 222 -17.26 -0.32 -11.57
C GLU A 222 -15.79 -0.30 -11.14
N LEU A 223 -14.92 -0.82 -12.01
CA LEU A 223 -13.48 -0.64 -11.89
C LEU A 223 -13.06 0.51 -12.81
N GLN A 224 -12.15 1.35 -12.33
CA GLN A 224 -11.71 2.54 -13.05
C GLN A 224 -10.19 2.49 -13.27
N ASP A 225 -9.73 3.05 -14.39
CA ASP A 225 -8.32 3.31 -14.68
C ASP A 225 -7.44 2.05 -14.67
N MET A 226 -8.03 0.88 -14.99
CA MET A 226 -7.38 -0.43 -14.93
C MET A 226 -6.26 -0.59 -15.96
N GLU A 227 -6.26 0.23 -17.01
CA GLU A 227 -5.21 0.33 -18.03
C GLU A 227 -3.93 1.02 -17.53
N PHE A 228 -4.00 1.78 -16.44
CA PHE A 228 -2.86 2.52 -15.90
C PHE A 228 -2.01 1.64 -14.97
N VAL A 229 -1.17 0.82 -15.58
CA VAL A 229 -0.21 -0.05 -14.87
C VAL A 229 1.17 0.61 -14.83
N GLN A 230 1.67 0.89 -13.63
CA GLN A 230 3.03 1.41 -13.44
C GLN A 230 4.07 0.29 -13.53
N PHE A 231 5.03 0.43 -14.44
CA PHE A 231 6.22 -0.41 -14.50
C PHE A 231 7.37 0.30 -13.80
N HIS A 232 7.89 -0.29 -12.73
CA HIS A 232 9.05 0.29 -12.06
C HIS A 232 10.29 0.19 -12.97
N PRO A 233 11.02 1.29 -13.22
CA PRO A 233 12.10 1.30 -14.22
C PRO A 233 13.32 0.46 -13.80
N THR A 234 13.49 0.22 -12.50
CA THR A 234 14.64 -0.51 -11.94
C THR A 234 14.18 -1.72 -11.14
N SER A 235 14.11 -2.86 -11.81
CA SER A 235 14.03 -4.19 -11.19
C SER A 235 15.32 -4.94 -11.46
N LEU A 236 15.82 -5.68 -10.47
CA LEU A 236 16.96 -6.55 -10.60
C LEU A 236 16.69 -7.61 -11.69
N TYR A 237 17.65 -7.76 -12.59
CA TYR A 237 17.67 -8.83 -13.59
C TYR A 237 18.88 -9.72 -13.33
N LEU A 238 18.63 -10.88 -12.74
CA LEU A 238 19.58 -11.98 -12.66
C LEU A 238 18.87 -13.26 -13.14
N PRO A 239 19.47 -14.07 -14.02
CA PRO A 239 18.82 -15.24 -14.61
C PRO A 239 18.18 -16.21 -13.59
N SER A 240 18.77 -16.32 -12.40
CA SER A 240 18.36 -17.27 -11.35
C SER A 240 17.72 -16.60 -10.13
N SER A 241 17.35 -15.32 -10.21
CA SER A 241 16.75 -14.61 -9.08
C SER A 241 15.37 -14.08 -9.44
N PRO A 242 14.41 -14.12 -8.50
CA PRO A 242 13.12 -13.46 -8.71
C PRO A 242 13.34 -11.96 -8.96
N PRO A 243 12.47 -11.30 -9.75
CA PRO A 243 12.53 -9.85 -9.91
C PRO A 243 12.45 -9.18 -8.54
N PHE A 244 13.42 -8.32 -8.24
CA PHE A 244 13.50 -7.60 -6.97
C PHE A 244 13.59 -6.11 -7.24
N LEU A 245 12.82 -5.33 -6.49
CA LEU A 245 12.80 -3.89 -6.63
C LEU A 245 14.16 -3.29 -6.21
N LEU A 246 14.76 -2.48 -7.09
CA LEU A 246 15.85 -1.58 -6.72
C LEU A 246 15.26 -0.18 -6.54
N SER A 247 15.19 0.29 -5.29
CA SER A 247 14.53 1.53 -4.92
C SER A 247 14.93 2.73 -5.79
N GLU A 248 13.95 3.54 -6.16
CA GLU A 248 14.19 4.82 -6.83
C GLU A 248 15.04 5.79 -6.00
N ALA A 249 15.04 5.63 -4.67
CA ALA A 249 15.92 6.39 -3.79
C ALA A 249 17.40 6.24 -4.21
N MET A 250 17.82 5.11 -4.81
CA MET A 250 19.18 4.97 -5.34
C MET A 250 19.51 6.01 -6.41
N ARG A 251 18.54 6.36 -7.28
CA ARG A 251 18.70 7.43 -8.29
C ARG A 251 18.65 8.81 -7.64
N GLY A 252 17.80 8.99 -6.63
CA GLY A 252 17.76 10.20 -5.79
C GLY A 252 19.10 10.52 -5.11
N GLU A 253 19.83 9.47 -4.70
CA GLU A 253 21.15 9.55 -4.06
C GLU A 253 22.32 9.49 -5.07
N GLY A 254 22.07 9.72 -6.36
CA GLY A 254 23.11 9.87 -7.40
C GLY A 254 23.33 8.66 -8.32
N GLY A 255 22.59 7.57 -8.14
CA GLY A 255 22.61 6.40 -9.02
C GLY A 255 22.33 6.75 -10.48
N GLN A 256 23.06 6.11 -11.39
CA GLN A 256 23.00 6.38 -12.84
C GLN A 256 22.39 5.22 -13.62
N LEU A 257 21.60 5.53 -14.64
CA LEU A 257 21.14 4.54 -15.63
C LEU A 257 22.07 4.54 -16.83
N ARG A 258 22.71 3.39 -17.10
CA ARG A 258 23.68 3.21 -18.19
C ARG A 258 23.22 2.12 -19.16
N ASN A 259 23.53 2.29 -20.44
CA ASN A 259 23.29 1.26 -21.45
C ASN A 259 24.42 0.19 -21.47
N ASN A 260 24.33 -0.76 -22.40
CA ASN A 260 25.34 -1.81 -22.57
C ASN A 260 26.73 -1.32 -23.04
N LYS A 261 26.86 -0.04 -23.42
CA LYS A 261 28.13 0.63 -23.73
C LYS A 261 28.69 1.43 -22.54
N GLY A 262 27.98 1.44 -21.40
CA GLY A 262 28.35 2.21 -20.22
C GLY A 262 27.95 3.69 -20.29
N GLU A 263 27.18 4.13 -21.27
CA GLU A 263 26.78 5.54 -21.44
C GLU A 263 25.56 5.89 -20.58
N SER A 264 25.60 7.02 -19.87
CA SER A 264 24.40 7.60 -19.24
C SER A 264 23.47 8.15 -20.32
N PHE A 265 22.25 7.61 -20.43
CA PHE A 265 21.39 7.90 -21.59
C PHE A 265 20.19 8.81 -21.28
N MET A 266 19.76 8.94 -20.03
CA MET A 266 18.47 9.55 -19.69
C MET A 266 18.34 11.02 -20.09
N THR A 267 19.44 11.79 -20.08
CA THR A 267 19.43 13.21 -20.47
C THR A 267 19.10 13.41 -21.96
N ARG A 268 19.24 12.37 -22.79
CA ARG A 268 18.80 12.38 -24.19
C ARG A 268 17.28 12.26 -24.33
N TYR A 269 16.59 11.74 -23.33
CA TYR A 269 15.15 11.45 -23.35
C TYR A 269 14.35 12.44 -22.53
N HIS A 270 14.89 12.93 -21.41
CA HIS A 270 14.17 13.83 -20.52
C HIS A 270 15.11 14.80 -19.79
N PRO A 271 14.76 16.10 -19.65
CA PRO A 271 15.60 17.09 -18.98
C PRO A 271 15.86 16.78 -17.51
N LEU A 272 14.95 16.07 -16.83
CA LEU A 272 15.16 15.59 -15.45
C LEU A 272 16.09 14.36 -15.34
N GLY A 273 16.57 13.82 -16.45
CA GLY A 273 17.48 12.68 -16.46
C GLY A 273 16.93 11.47 -15.70
N VAL A 274 17.72 10.92 -14.78
CA VAL A 274 17.37 9.72 -14.00
C VAL A 274 16.23 9.96 -12.98
N LEU A 275 15.80 11.20 -12.76
CA LEU A 275 14.67 11.57 -11.90
C LEU A 275 13.41 11.97 -12.68
N ALA A 276 13.37 11.67 -13.98
CA ALA A 276 12.14 11.76 -14.75
C ALA A 276 11.04 10.85 -14.13
N PRO A 277 9.75 11.21 -14.28
CA PRO A 277 8.64 10.36 -13.85
C PRO A 277 8.74 8.94 -14.42
N ARG A 278 8.19 7.97 -13.67
CA ARG A 278 8.10 6.56 -14.07
C ARG A 278 7.06 6.35 -15.15
#